data_AF-A0A1U8P776-F1
#
_entry.id   AF-A0A1U8P776-F1
#
_cell.length_a   1.000
_cell.length_b   1.000
_cell.length_c   1.000
_cell.angle_alpha   90.00
_cell.angle_beta   90.00
_cell.angle_gamma   90.00
#
_symmetry.space_group_name_H-M   'P 1'
#
loop_
_entity.id
_entity.type
_entity.pdbx_description
1 polymer ?
#
loop_
_entity_poly.entity_id
_entity_poly.type
_entity_poly.pdbx_seq_one_letter_code
_entity_poly.pdbx_strand_id
1 'polypeptide(L)'
;MPAFHFILLALSLCFSSPISLVTGDHEIPHRNLADSICPLDFTVVRKFIFDSPRRPSFLDVPRKCQTLLQGIRLVRSNYLRVTGNFSLSPIPSEVCLDVYQKLVNELVPWLDIRSTCAFDATLLSKSCNNISTRFQFEGLISKPELQEVNHLCNRSLDEDSSCTPCQGTLYSIYQSYFIENASYCSGYPFIYAGALANREGPADSGTAKCLFSLDYTSTNANNWKKKAILCATPIGAAIGLIMTVMRKVKD
;
A
#
# COMPACT_ATOMS: atom_id res chain seq x y z
N MET A 1 39.28 -34.46 11.68
CA MET A 1 38.01 -34.29 12.43
C MET A 1 37.58 -32.83 12.73
N PRO A 2 38.31 -31.74 12.42
CA PRO A 2 37.78 -30.39 12.68
C PRO A 2 36.88 -29.83 11.55
N ALA A 3 37.00 -30.32 10.31
CA ALA A 3 36.27 -29.78 9.16
C ALA A 3 34.75 -30.08 9.17
N PHE A 4 34.33 -31.19 9.77
CA PHE A 4 32.91 -31.56 9.86
C PHE A 4 32.12 -30.65 10.82
N HIS A 5 32.77 -30.16 11.89
CA HIS A 5 32.14 -29.26 12.86
C HIS A 5 31.83 -27.87 12.28
N PHE A 6 32.68 -27.35 11.38
CA PHE A 6 32.43 -26.07 10.73
C PHE A 6 31.26 -26.11 9.73
N ILE A 7 31.04 -27.27 9.08
CA ILE A 7 29.93 -27.46 8.13
C ILE A 7 28.58 -27.52 8.88
N LEU A 8 28.54 -28.20 10.03
CA LEU A 8 27.34 -28.29 10.88
C LEU A 8 26.98 -26.94 11.53
N LEU A 9 27.99 -26.15 11.95
CA LEU A 9 27.78 -24.79 12.49
C LEU A 9 27.19 -23.84 11.43
N ALA A 10 27.64 -23.93 10.18
CA ALA A 10 27.11 -23.12 9.07
C ALA A 10 25.65 -23.49 8.69
N LEU A 11 25.27 -24.77 8.81
CA LEU A 11 23.89 -25.23 8.60
C LEU A 11 22.94 -24.78 9.71
N SER A 12 23.42 -24.71 10.96
CA SER A 12 22.59 -24.30 12.12
C SER A 12 22.18 -22.82 12.08
N LEU A 13 22.98 -21.95 11.44
CA LEU A 13 22.70 -20.52 11.32
C LEU A 13 21.64 -20.20 10.25
N CYS A 14 21.18 -21.18 9.46
CA CYS A 14 20.19 -20.99 8.39
C CYS A 14 18.76 -21.42 8.76
N PHE A 15 18.51 -22.05 9.92
CA PHE A 15 17.21 -22.63 10.27
C PHE A 15 16.65 -22.22 11.64
N SER A 16 16.97 -21.01 12.12
CA SER A 16 16.35 -20.48 13.34
C SER A 16 15.07 -19.70 12.98
N SER A 17 13.91 -20.35 13.02
CA SER A 17 12.60 -19.68 13.06
C SER A 17 12.10 -19.60 14.50
N PRO A 18 11.63 -18.44 15.00
CA PRO A 18 10.90 -18.40 16.26
C PRO A 18 9.45 -18.83 16.03
N ILE A 19 8.98 -19.79 16.84
CA ILE A 19 7.56 -20.14 16.94
C ILE A 19 6.93 -19.14 17.92
N SER A 20 6.00 -18.30 17.44
CA SER A 20 5.20 -17.45 18.31
C SER A 20 3.86 -18.12 18.60
N LEU A 21 3.58 -18.33 19.89
CA LEU A 21 2.32 -18.81 20.42
C LEU A 21 1.30 -17.65 20.38
N VAL A 22 0.17 -17.84 19.70
CA VAL A 22 -0.95 -16.88 19.68
C VAL A 22 -1.97 -17.31 20.72
N THR A 23 -2.07 -16.57 21.82
CA THR A 23 -3.24 -16.58 22.71
C THR A 23 -4.26 -15.59 22.16
N GLY A 24 -5.40 -16.09 21.69
CA GLY A 24 -6.54 -15.26 21.29
C GLY A 24 -7.37 -14.91 22.51
N ASP A 25 -7.40 -13.64 22.87
CA ASP A 25 -8.41 -13.11 23.77
C ASP A 25 -9.48 -12.40 22.94
N HIS A 26 -10.74 -12.78 23.14
CA HIS A 26 -11.87 -12.35 22.33
C HIS A 26 -12.54 -11.16 23.01
N GLU A 27 -12.03 -9.96 22.76
CA GLU A 27 -12.67 -8.72 23.22
C GLU A 27 -13.74 -8.29 22.20
N ILE A 28 -15.00 -8.27 22.64
CA ILE A 28 -16.15 -7.79 21.87
C ILE A 28 -16.03 -6.27 21.73
N PRO A 29 -15.97 -5.69 20.50
CA PRO A 29 -15.76 -4.25 20.36
C PRO A 29 -17.04 -3.50 20.74
N HIS A 30 -17.00 -2.77 21.85
CA HIS A 30 -17.93 -1.69 22.13
C HIS A 30 -17.78 -0.63 21.02
N ARG A 31 -18.71 -0.61 20.06
CA ARG A 31 -18.77 0.44 19.02
C ARG A 31 -18.92 1.80 19.68
N ASN A 32 -17.93 2.67 19.48
CA ASN A 32 -17.97 4.05 19.97
C ASN A 32 -19.02 4.85 19.17
N LEU A 33 -19.71 5.79 19.81
CA LEU A 33 -20.68 6.67 19.13
C LEU A 33 -20.05 7.46 17.96
N ALA A 34 -18.74 7.73 18.04
CA ALA A 34 -17.95 8.32 16.95
C ALA A 34 -17.90 7.45 15.68
N ASP A 35 -17.90 6.12 15.79
CA ASP A 35 -17.96 5.20 14.64
C ASP A 35 -19.31 5.24 13.93
N SER A 36 -20.37 5.69 14.62
CA SER A 36 -21.70 5.83 14.00
C SER A 36 -21.86 7.11 13.17
N ILE A 37 -20.97 8.09 13.37
CA ILE A 37 -21.02 9.40 12.69
C ILE A 37 -20.01 9.48 11.54
N CYS A 38 -18.89 8.76 11.63
CA CYS A 38 -17.92 8.67 10.53
C CYS A 38 -18.32 7.56 9.54
N PRO A 39 -18.74 7.89 8.30
CA PRO A 39 -19.12 6.87 7.32
C PRO A 39 -17.92 6.25 6.58
N LEU A 40 -16.69 6.67 6.90
CA LEU A 40 -15.48 6.12 6.29
C LEU A 40 -15.08 4.82 6.99
N ASP A 41 -14.87 3.79 6.19
CA ASP A 41 -14.32 2.53 6.66
C ASP A 41 -12.78 2.61 6.69
N PHE A 42 -12.18 2.71 7.87
CA PHE A 42 -10.72 2.70 8.01
C PHE A 42 -10.12 1.29 8.10
N THR A 43 -10.94 0.23 8.14
CA THR A 43 -10.42 -1.15 8.14
C THR A 43 -9.69 -1.48 6.84
N VAL A 44 -10.12 -0.90 5.71
CA VAL A 44 -9.48 -1.11 4.40
C VAL A 44 -8.06 -0.57 4.33
N VAL A 45 -7.72 0.48 5.09
CA VAL A 45 -6.35 1.01 5.18
C VAL A 45 -5.54 0.34 6.29
N ARG A 46 -6.22 -0.17 7.33
CA ARG A 46 -5.59 -0.82 8.49
C ARG A 46 -4.59 -1.89 8.08
N LYS A 47 -5.02 -2.80 7.21
CA LYS A 47 -4.20 -3.91 6.72
C LYS A 47 -2.92 -3.48 5.99
N PHE A 48 -2.90 -2.30 5.36
CA PHE A 48 -1.74 -1.85 4.56
C PHE A 48 -0.73 -1.04 5.37
N ILE A 49 -1.21 -0.17 6.26
CA ILE A 49 -0.35 0.78 6.99
C ILE A 49 -0.09 0.33 8.43
N PHE A 50 -1.10 -0.23 9.09
CA PHE A 50 -1.13 -0.39 10.55
C PHE A 50 -0.84 -1.84 10.97
N ASP A 51 -1.37 -2.82 10.25
CA ASP A 51 -1.18 -4.25 10.54
C ASP A 51 0.02 -4.85 9.78
N SER A 52 0.67 -4.06 8.91
CA SER A 52 1.78 -4.54 8.10
C SER A 52 2.98 -4.92 8.99
N PRO A 53 3.52 -6.15 8.87
CA PRO A 53 4.67 -6.61 9.65
C PRO A 53 5.95 -5.81 9.34
N ARG A 54 5.93 -5.05 8.23
CA ARG A 54 6.94 -4.05 7.89
C ARG A 54 6.31 -2.68 8.01
N ARG A 55 6.15 -2.23 9.25
CA ARG A 55 5.85 -0.83 9.54
C ARG A 55 6.83 0.03 8.74
N PRO A 56 6.36 1.01 7.94
CA PRO A 56 7.26 1.86 7.17
C PRO A 56 8.35 2.37 8.11
N SER A 57 9.63 2.28 7.73
CA SER A 57 10.68 2.91 8.51
C SER A 57 10.44 4.41 8.41
N PHE A 58 9.81 4.96 9.43
CA PHE A 58 9.34 6.33 9.49
C PHE A 58 10.49 7.28 9.82
N LEU A 59 11.56 7.21 9.03
CA LEU A 59 12.80 7.98 9.16
C LEU A 59 12.64 9.44 8.72
N ASP A 60 11.61 9.74 7.92
CA ASP A 60 11.35 11.07 7.34
C ASP A 60 9.87 11.46 7.44
N VAL A 61 9.57 12.63 8.02
CA VAL A 61 8.20 13.15 8.28
C VAL A 61 7.38 13.36 6.99
N PRO A 62 7.90 14.09 5.98
CA PRO A 62 7.27 14.21 4.66
C PRO A 62 6.80 12.89 4.07
N ARG A 63 7.65 11.85 4.08
CA ARG A 63 7.29 10.52 3.57
C ARG A 63 6.15 9.87 4.34
N LYS A 64 6.05 10.10 5.67
CA LYS A 64 4.91 9.62 6.47
C LYS A 64 3.64 10.32 6.04
N CYS A 65 3.65 11.65 5.96
CA CYS A 65 2.48 12.42 5.57
C CYS A 65 1.98 12.03 4.18
N GLN A 66 2.87 11.77 3.23
CA GLN A 66 2.50 11.24 1.91
C GLN A 66 1.82 9.86 2.01
N THR A 67 2.39 8.94 2.80
CA THR A 67 1.80 7.60 3.01
C THR A 67 0.42 7.70 3.66
N LEU A 68 0.26 8.55 4.67
CA LEU A 68 -1.02 8.80 5.33
C LEU A 68 -2.04 9.45 4.39
N LEU A 69 -1.61 10.36 3.51
CA LEU A 69 -2.48 10.94 2.48
C LEU A 69 -2.97 9.87 1.50
N GLN A 70 -2.11 8.94 1.10
CA GLN A 70 -2.53 7.82 0.25
C GLN A 70 -3.51 6.89 0.96
N GLY A 71 -3.32 6.66 2.27
CA GLY A 71 -4.28 5.96 3.11
C GLY A 71 -5.67 6.60 3.07
N ILE A 72 -5.74 7.93 3.22
CA ILE A 72 -6.99 8.69 3.10
C ILE A 72 -7.61 8.54 1.70
N ARG A 73 -6.81 8.59 0.63
CA ARG A 73 -7.30 8.41 -0.74
C ARG A 73 -7.89 7.02 -0.97
N LEU A 74 -7.25 5.97 -0.44
CA LEU A 74 -7.78 4.60 -0.49
C LEU A 74 -9.14 4.51 0.22
N VAL A 75 -9.24 5.05 1.44
CA VAL A 75 -10.50 5.06 2.21
C VAL A 75 -11.59 5.84 1.47
N ARG A 76 -11.27 6.99 0.87
CA ARG A 76 -12.19 7.76 0.04
C ARG A 76 -12.60 7.02 -1.22
N SER A 77 -11.71 6.24 -1.82
CA SER A 77 -12.04 5.37 -2.96
C SER A 77 -13.02 4.28 -2.56
N ASN A 78 -12.84 3.65 -1.39
CA ASN A 78 -13.80 2.70 -0.86
C ASN A 78 -15.17 3.36 -0.58
N TYR A 79 -15.17 4.57 0.01
CA TYR A 79 -16.39 5.34 0.22
C TYR A 79 -17.12 5.68 -1.08
N LEU A 80 -16.40 6.08 -2.13
CA LEU A 80 -16.95 6.32 -3.46
C LEU A 80 -17.55 5.04 -4.07
N ARG A 81 -16.88 3.90 -3.92
CA ARG A 81 -17.37 2.61 -4.41
C ARG A 81 -18.71 2.23 -3.78
N VAL A 82 -18.86 2.47 -2.48
CA VAL A 82 -20.06 2.09 -1.72
C VAL A 82 -21.20 3.10 -1.87
N THR A 83 -20.90 4.40 -1.93
CA THR A 83 -21.93 5.46 -1.85
C THR A 83 -22.14 6.23 -3.16
N GLY A 84 -21.18 6.19 -4.08
CA GLY A 84 -21.16 7.05 -5.26
C GLY A 84 -20.70 8.49 -5.00
N ASN A 85 -20.22 8.82 -3.79
CA ASN A 85 -19.80 10.16 -3.40
C ASN A 85 -18.28 10.28 -3.19
N PHE A 86 -17.67 11.40 -3.62
CA PHE A 86 -16.26 11.73 -3.40
C PHE A 86 -15.98 12.43 -2.07
N SER A 87 -16.97 13.16 -1.56
CA SER A 87 -16.83 14.08 -0.44
C SER A 87 -17.85 13.77 0.65
N LEU A 88 -17.47 14.04 1.90
CA LEU A 88 -18.35 13.99 3.05
C LEU A 88 -18.99 15.36 3.31
N SER A 89 -20.10 15.38 4.04
CA SER A 89 -20.57 16.62 4.67
C SER A 89 -19.58 17.08 5.77
N PRO A 90 -19.54 18.39 6.12
CA PRO A 90 -18.53 18.92 7.04
C PRO A 90 -18.47 18.25 8.44
N ILE A 91 -19.62 17.94 9.03
CA ILE A 91 -19.69 17.36 10.39
C ILE A 91 -19.07 15.94 10.42
N PRO A 92 -19.47 15.00 9.55
CA PRO A 92 -18.77 13.71 9.44
C PRO A 92 -17.27 13.81 9.16
N SER A 93 -16.80 14.84 8.44
CA SER A 93 -15.38 14.99 8.10
C SER A 93 -14.48 15.22 9.32
N GLU A 94 -14.87 16.10 10.25
CA GLU A 94 -14.07 16.31 11.48
C GLU A 94 -13.99 15.03 12.31
N VAL A 95 -15.14 14.35 12.51
CA VAL A 95 -15.18 13.10 13.28
C VAL A 95 -14.34 12.02 12.62
N CYS A 96 -14.42 11.87 11.29
CA CYS A 96 -13.59 10.91 10.56
C CYS A 96 -12.09 11.23 10.65
N LEU A 97 -11.70 12.51 10.66
CA LEU A 97 -10.31 12.89 10.81
C LEU A 97 -9.79 12.54 12.21
N ASP A 98 -10.63 12.67 13.25
CA ASP A 98 -10.29 12.25 14.61
C ASP A 98 -10.14 10.73 14.72
N VAL A 99 -11.01 9.97 14.07
CA VAL A 99 -10.88 8.50 13.97
C VAL A 99 -9.56 8.14 13.30
N TYR A 100 -9.20 8.84 12.21
CA TYR A 100 -7.93 8.61 11.53
C TYR A 100 -6.71 8.98 12.40
N GLN A 101 -6.75 10.10 13.12
CA GLN A 101 -5.70 10.49 14.08
C GLN A 101 -5.49 9.43 15.16
N LYS A 102 -6.57 8.85 15.71
CA LYS A 102 -6.47 7.75 16.69
C LYS A 102 -5.76 6.54 16.10
N LEU A 103 -6.12 6.16 14.88
CA LEU A 103 -5.47 5.06 14.17
C LEU A 103 -3.97 5.35 13.92
N VAL A 104 -3.63 6.59 13.55
CA VAL A 104 -2.24 7.04 13.41
C VAL A 104 -1.46 6.95 14.74
N ASN A 105 -2.09 7.30 15.86
CA ASN A 105 -1.46 7.24 17.18
C ASN A 105 -1.11 5.80 17.61
N GLU A 106 -1.82 4.78 17.12
CA GLU A 106 -1.44 3.38 17.36
C GLU A 106 -0.09 3.03 16.73
N LEU A 107 0.26 3.69 15.61
CA LEU A 107 1.48 3.46 14.86
C LEU A 107 2.62 4.39 15.30
N VAL A 108 2.31 5.67 15.48
CA VAL A 108 3.25 6.73 15.86
C VAL A 108 2.58 7.64 16.90
N PRO A 109 2.65 7.31 18.21
CA PRO A 109 1.89 7.99 19.26
C PRO A 109 2.10 9.51 19.38
N TRP A 110 3.25 10.01 18.90
CA TRP A 110 3.63 11.42 18.99
C TRP A 110 3.23 12.24 17.75
N LEU A 111 2.75 11.61 16.68
CA LEU A 111 2.47 12.28 15.41
C LEU A 111 1.05 12.85 15.40
N ASP A 112 0.92 14.16 15.59
CA ASP A 112 -0.30 14.88 15.28
C ASP A 112 -0.35 15.22 13.78
N ILE A 113 -1.28 14.59 13.05
CA ILE A 113 -1.41 14.76 11.59
C ILE A 113 -1.92 16.15 11.22
N ARG A 114 -2.60 16.84 12.12
CA ARG A 114 -3.13 18.19 11.88
C ARG A 114 -2.00 19.18 11.83
N SER A 115 -1.15 19.19 12.86
CA SER A 115 0.01 20.09 12.92
C SER A 115 1.17 19.64 12.03
N THR A 116 1.44 18.34 11.94
CA THR A 116 2.63 17.83 11.24
C THR A 116 2.42 17.67 9.74
N CYS A 117 1.24 17.22 9.31
CA CYS A 117 0.92 16.97 7.90
C CYS A 117 0.01 18.04 7.30
N ALA A 118 -0.40 19.04 8.08
CA ALA A 118 -1.39 20.05 7.68
C ALA A 118 -2.72 19.45 7.22
N PHE A 119 -3.12 18.32 7.82
CA PHE A 119 -4.42 17.71 7.52
C PHE A 119 -5.53 18.38 8.32
N ASP A 120 -6.60 18.74 7.64
CA ASP A 120 -7.82 19.27 8.25
C ASP A 120 -9.05 18.57 7.65
N ALA A 121 -10.25 18.85 8.18
CA ALA A 121 -11.47 18.22 7.70
C ALA A 121 -11.80 18.56 6.23
N THR A 122 -11.20 19.62 5.67
CA THR A 122 -11.39 19.98 4.25
C THR A 122 -10.79 18.92 3.33
N LEU A 123 -9.79 18.15 3.80
CA LEU A 123 -9.27 17.00 3.08
C LEU A 123 -10.35 15.94 2.77
N LEU A 124 -11.40 15.86 3.59
CA LEU A 124 -12.50 14.92 3.47
C LEU A 124 -13.80 15.56 2.95
N SER A 125 -14.06 16.83 3.31
CA SER A 125 -15.29 17.53 2.89
C SER A 125 -15.16 18.30 1.58
N LYS A 126 -13.97 18.84 1.24
CA LYS A 126 -13.82 19.72 0.09
C LYS A 126 -13.91 18.93 -1.22
N SER A 127 -14.86 19.33 -2.07
CA SER A 127 -14.96 18.86 -3.45
C SER A 127 -13.88 19.50 -4.32
N CYS A 128 -13.35 18.76 -5.28
CA CYS A 128 -12.50 19.31 -6.34
C CYS A 128 -13.39 19.73 -7.51
N ASN A 129 -13.28 20.97 -8.00
CA ASN A 129 -14.11 21.50 -9.11
C ASN A 129 -15.62 21.31 -8.91
N ASN A 130 -16.12 21.40 -7.67
CA ASN A 130 -17.51 21.09 -7.30
C ASN A 130 -17.96 19.65 -7.64
N ILE A 131 -17.02 18.73 -7.85
CA ILE A 131 -17.28 17.30 -8.05
C ILE A 131 -17.42 16.65 -6.68
N SER A 132 -18.62 16.23 -6.36
CA SER A 132 -18.95 15.49 -5.14
C SER A 132 -19.47 14.08 -5.40
N THR A 133 -19.82 13.75 -6.65
CA THR A 133 -20.42 12.45 -7.03
C THR A 133 -19.74 11.82 -8.23
N ARG A 134 -19.92 10.50 -8.39
CA ARG A 134 -19.49 9.77 -9.60
C ARG A 134 -20.04 10.37 -10.89
N PHE A 135 -21.30 10.81 -10.89
CA PHE A 135 -21.96 11.32 -12.09
C PHE A 135 -21.38 12.66 -12.54
N GLN A 136 -21.01 13.52 -11.59
CA GLN A 136 -20.33 14.78 -11.92
C GLN A 136 -18.92 14.54 -12.44
N PHE A 137 -18.19 13.57 -11.89
CA PHE A 137 -16.87 13.19 -12.39
C PHE A 137 -16.96 12.65 -13.83
N GLU A 138 -17.87 11.72 -14.08
CA GLU A 138 -18.10 11.15 -15.42
C GLU A 138 -18.69 12.16 -16.41
N GLY A 139 -19.39 13.19 -15.92
CA GLY A 139 -19.90 14.28 -16.76
C GLY A 139 -18.83 15.31 -17.15
N LEU A 140 -17.72 15.39 -16.40
CA LEU A 140 -16.61 16.29 -16.71
C LEU A 140 -15.67 15.73 -17.79
N ILE A 141 -15.46 14.41 -17.78
CA ILE A 141 -14.48 13.73 -18.63
C ILE A 141 -15.16 13.20 -19.88
N SER A 142 -14.49 13.27 -21.03
CA SER A 142 -15.06 12.77 -22.28
C SER A 142 -15.31 11.26 -22.23
N LYS A 143 -16.34 10.79 -22.95
CA LYS A 143 -16.65 9.35 -23.05
C LYS A 143 -15.47 8.50 -23.53
N PRO A 144 -14.69 8.90 -24.55
CA PRO A 144 -13.51 8.13 -24.99
C PRO A 144 -12.46 7.97 -23.89
N GLU A 145 -12.16 9.02 -23.14
CA GLU A 145 -11.19 8.96 -22.03
C GLU A 145 -11.70 8.05 -20.90
N LEU A 146 -12.99 8.10 -20.56
CA LEU A 146 -13.59 7.16 -19.58
C LEU A 146 -13.54 5.70 -20.07
N GLN A 147 -13.75 5.47 -21.37
CA GLN A 147 -13.62 4.14 -21.96
C GLN A 147 -12.18 3.63 -21.90
N GLU A 148 -11.20 4.51 -22.12
CA GLU A 148 -9.78 4.17 -22.01
C GLU A 148 -9.37 3.85 -20.57
N VAL A 149 -9.84 4.62 -19.59
CA VAL A 149 -9.66 4.30 -18.16
C VAL A 149 -10.23 2.92 -17.85
N ASN A 150 -11.46 2.62 -18.29
CA ASN A 150 -12.05 1.31 -18.08
C ASN A 150 -11.27 0.20 -18.79
N HIS A 151 -10.79 0.43 -20.01
CA HIS A 151 -10.01 -0.56 -20.74
C HIS A 151 -8.69 -0.89 -20.03
N LEU A 152 -7.98 0.12 -19.53
CA LEU A 152 -6.66 -0.03 -18.93
C LEU A 152 -6.71 -0.45 -17.45
N CYS A 153 -7.71 0.00 -16.70
CA CYS A 153 -7.79 -0.20 -15.25
C CYS A 153 -8.72 -1.34 -14.82
N ASN A 154 -9.62 -1.84 -15.68
CA ASN A 154 -10.56 -2.93 -15.35
C ASN A 154 -9.90 -4.33 -15.42
N ARG A 155 -8.86 -4.54 -14.62
CA ARG A 155 -8.06 -5.76 -14.53
C ARG A 155 -7.29 -5.81 -13.21
N SER A 156 -6.66 -6.92 -12.87
CA SER A 156 -5.66 -6.90 -11.77
C SER A 156 -4.54 -5.93 -12.13
N LEU A 157 -4.09 -5.17 -11.12
CA LEU A 157 -3.03 -4.17 -11.20
C LEU A 157 -1.77 -4.60 -10.42
N ASP A 158 -1.65 -5.89 -10.08
CA ASP A 158 -0.51 -6.43 -9.32
C ASP A 158 0.83 -6.27 -10.05
N GLU A 159 0.79 -6.35 -11.38
CA GLU A 159 1.97 -6.26 -12.25
C GLU A 159 2.14 -4.86 -12.84
N ASP A 160 3.39 -4.39 -12.91
CA ASP A 160 3.75 -3.09 -13.51
C ASP A 160 3.27 -2.95 -14.96
N SER A 161 3.20 -4.06 -15.70
CA SER A 161 2.70 -4.16 -17.08
C SER A 161 1.24 -3.71 -17.23
N SER A 162 0.45 -3.89 -16.17
CA SER A 162 -0.96 -3.49 -16.07
C SER A 162 -1.13 -2.17 -15.32
N CYS A 163 -0.33 -1.93 -14.28
CA CYS A 163 -0.42 -0.73 -13.47
C CYS A 163 0.00 0.54 -14.23
N THR A 164 1.13 0.49 -14.94
CA THR A 164 1.73 1.69 -15.57
C THR A 164 0.81 2.34 -16.61
N PRO A 165 0.19 1.59 -17.54
CA PRO A 165 -0.76 2.17 -18.49
C PRO A 165 -1.98 2.79 -17.80
N CYS A 166 -2.54 2.12 -16.78
CA CYS A 166 -3.64 2.66 -16.00
C CYS A 166 -3.26 3.98 -15.31
N GLN A 167 -2.10 4.05 -14.64
CA GLN A 167 -1.62 5.31 -14.04
C GLN A 167 -1.41 6.40 -15.09
N GLY A 168 -0.90 6.04 -16.28
CA GLY A 168 -0.66 6.98 -17.38
C GLY A 168 -1.93 7.69 -17.84
N THR A 169 -3.02 6.94 -18.08
CA THR A 169 -4.31 7.55 -18.47
C THR A 169 -4.90 8.42 -17.34
N LEU A 170 -4.77 7.99 -16.08
CA LEU A 170 -5.26 8.78 -14.93
C LEU A 170 -4.47 10.08 -14.73
N TYR A 171 -3.16 10.05 -14.99
CA TYR A 171 -2.34 11.26 -14.99
C TYR A 171 -2.74 12.20 -16.12
N SER A 172 -3.03 11.67 -17.31
CA SER A 172 -3.56 12.47 -18.43
C SER A 172 -4.87 13.18 -18.04
N ILE A 173 -5.82 12.47 -17.43
CA ILE A 173 -7.06 13.07 -16.92
C ILE A 173 -6.77 14.14 -15.88
N TYR A 174 -5.85 13.89 -14.95
CA TYR A 174 -5.45 14.89 -13.96
C TYR A 174 -4.94 16.18 -14.64
N GLN A 175 -4.05 16.05 -15.62
CA GLN A 175 -3.48 17.21 -16.33
C GLN A 175 -4.55 17.99 -17.11
N SER A 176 -5.46 17.30 -17.79
CA SER A 176 -6.50 17.95 -18.61
C SER A 176 -7.59 18.64 -17.80
N TYR A 177 -7.98 18.09 -16.65
CA TYR A 177 -9.21 18.51 -15.96
C TYR A 177 -9.00 19.07 -14.55
N PHE A 178 -7.83 18.84 -13.93
CA PHE A 178 -7.64 19.04 -12.50
C PHE A 178 -6.39 19.86 -12.12
N ILE A 179 -5.56 20.25 -13.09
CA ILE A 179 -4.28 20.94 -12.83
C ILE A 179 -4.45 22.36 -12.26
N GLU A 180 -5.44 23.11 -12.74
CA GLU A 180 -5.59 24.54 -12.43
C GLU A 180 -6.15 24.83 -11.02
N ASN A 181 -6.65 23.81 -10.30
CA ASN A 181 -7.35 23.99 -9.01
C ASN A 181 -6.62 23.37 -7.81
N ALA A 182 -5.30 23.54 -7.75
CA ALA A 182 -4.39 22.97 -6.76
C ALA A 182 -4.86 23.05 -5.28
N SER A 183 -5.33 21.92 -4.77
CA SER A 183 -4.85 21.21 -3.56
C SER A 183 -5.76 19.97 -3.38
N TYR A 184 -5.20 18.81 -3.08
CA TYR A 184 -5.90 17.51 -2.91
C TYR A 184 -6.67 16.96 -4.13
N CYS A 185 -6.88 17.74 -5.20
CA CYS A 185 -7.50 17.33 -6.47
C CYS A 185 -6.75 16.21 -7.21
N SER A 186 -5.43 16.13 -7.05
CA SER A 186 -4.60 15.12 -7.74
C SER A 186 -4.95 13.68 -7.41
N GLY A 187 -5.69 13.44 -6.33
CA GLY A 187 -6.18 12.11 -5.99
C GLY A 187 -7.46 11.69 -6.74
N TYR A 188 -8.24 12.61 -7.32
CA TYR A 188 -9.59 12.30 -7.81
C TYR A 188 -9.62 11.22 -8.90
N PRO A 189 -8.78 11.28 -9.96
CA PRO A 189 -8.73 10.21 -10.96
C PRO A 189 -8.38 8.85 -10.36
N PHE A 190 -7.42 8.79 -9.43
CA PHE A 190 -7.00 7.56 -8.77
C PHE A 190 -8.09 7.01 -7.83
N ILE A 191 -8.77 7.89 -7.09
CA ILE A 191 -9.93 7.55 -6.25
C ILE A 191 -11.05 6.95 -7.11
N TYR A 192 -11.36 7.57 -8.26
CA TYR A 192 -12.34 7.06 -9.21
C TYR A 192 -11.95 5.69 -9.76
N ALA A 193 -10.71 5.56 -10.24
CA ALA A 193 -10.24 4.33 -10.86
C ALA A 193 -10.27 3.16 -9.88
N GLY A 194 -9.79 3.34 -8.65
CA GLY A 194 -9.84 2.29 -7.64
C GLY A 194 -11.27 1.91 -7.26
N ALA A 195 -12.19 2.88 -7.24
CA ALA A 195 -13.57 2.66 -6.82
C ALA A 195 -14.41 1.95 -7.88
N LEU A 196 -14.34 2.46 -9.12
CA LEU A 196 -15.35 2.22 -10.16
C LEU A 196 -14.78 1.60 -11.44
N ALA A 197 -13.53 1.94 -11.83
CA ALA A 197 -12.93 1.38 -13.04
C ALA A 197 -12.27 0.03 -12.81
N ASN A 198 -11.64 -0.16 -11.65
CA ASN A 198 -10.99 -1.40 -11.27
C ASN A 198 -11.98 -2.39 -10.65
N ARG A 199 -12.11 -3.59 -11.25
CA ARG A 199 -13.01 -4.64 -10.76
C ARG A 199 -12.67 -5.15 -9.35
N GLU A 200 -11.39 -5.30 -9.02
CA GLU A 200 -10.93 -5.85 -7.73
C GLU A 200 -11.22 -4.86 -6.59
N GLY A 201 -11.13 -3.57 -6.89
CA GLY A 201 -11.50 -2.48 -6.01
C GLY A 201 -10.37 -1.96 -5.14
N PRO A 202 -10.61 -0.90 -4.35
CA PRO A 202 -9.53 -0.16 -3.71
C PRO A 202 -8.87 -0.91 -2.55
N ALA A 203 -9.56 -1.90 -2.00
CA ALA A 203 -9.04 -2.75 -0.93
C ALA A 203 -8.22 -3.94 -1.47
N ASP A 204 -8.22 -4.22 -2.77
CA ASP A 204 -7.32 -5.22 -3.34
C ASP A 204 -5.85 -4.79 -3.19
N SER A 205 -4.94 -5.76 -2.97
CA SER A 205 -3.53 -5.45 -2.70
C SER A 205 -2.82 -4.86 -3.91
N GLY A 206 -3.06 -5.38 -5.11
CA GLY A 206 -2.50 -4.86 -6.35
C GLY A 206 -3.00 -3.46 -6.65
N THR A 207 -4.30 -3.25 -6.46
CA THR A 207 -4.94 -1.93 -6.64
C THR A 207 -4.43 -0.91 -5.64
N ALA A 208 -4.30 -1.28 -4.36
CA ALA A 208 -3.77 -0.42 -3.31
C ALA A 208 -2.31 -0.04 -3.57
N LYS A 209 -1.50 -1.01 -3.99
CA LYS A 209 -0.10 -0.78 -4.38
C LYS A 209 -0.01 0.12 -5.61
N CYS A 210 -0.80 -0.16 -6.65
CA CYS A 210 -0.73 0.56 -7.91
C CYS A 210 -1.27 2.00 -7.80
N LEU A 211 -2.48 2.18 -7.28
CA LEU A 211 -3.17 3.48 -7.35
C LEU A 211 -2.87 4.38 -6.14
N PHE A 212 -2.47 3.79 -5.01
CA PHE A 212 -2.23 4.51 -3.76
C PHE A 212 -0.82 4.28 -3.22
N SER A 213 0.07 3.57 -3.92
CA SER A 213 1.43 3.28 -3.43
C SER A 213 1.45 2.60 -2.04
N LEU A 214 0.40 1.84 -1.72
CA LEU A 214 0.24 1.12 -0.45
C LEU A 214 0.48 -0.38 -0.68
N ASP A 215 1.70 -0.83 -0.36
CA ASP A 215 2.10 -2.21 -0.60
C ASP A 215 2.09 -3.04 0.70
N TYR A 216 1.22 -4.05 0.76
CA TYR A 216 1.25 -5.07 1.82
C TYR A 216 2.47 -6.01 1.66
N THR A 217 2.90 -6.21 0.41
CA THR A 217 3.94 -7.11 -0.04
C THR A 217 5.24 -6.38 -0.35
N SER A 218 5.70 -5.51 0.54
CA SER A 218 7.11 -5.14 0.54
C SER A 218 7.94 -6.32 1.05
N THR A 219 7.92 -7.47 0.37
CA THR A 219 9.11 -8.29 0.34
C THR A 219 10.15 -7.48 -0.43
N ASN A 220 11.26 -7.16 0.23
CA ASN A 220 12.55 -7.03 -0.45
C ASN A 220 12.95 -8.39 -1.07
N ALA A 221 12.09 -8.96 -1.92
CA ALA A 221 12.37 -10.04 -2.82
C ALA A 221 12.58 -9.33 -4.16
N ASN A 222 13.80 -9.05 -4.62
CA ASN A 222 14.79 -10.07 -4.92
C ASN A 222 16.18 -9.45 -5.19
N ASN A 223 16.93 -9.14 -4.13
CA ASN A 223 18.40 -9.28 -4.20
C ASN A 223 18.88 -10.58 -3.53
N TRP A 224 18.01 -11.25 -2.79
CA TRP A 224 18.27 -12.57 -2.19
C TRP A 224 18.44 -13.68 -3.24
N LYS A 225 17.60 -13.72 -4.29
CA LYS A 225 17.73 -14.72 -5.37
C LYS A 225 19.02 -14.52 -6.18
N LYS A 226 19.47 -13.27 -6.36
CA LYS A 226 20.78 -12.96 -6.99
C LYS A 226 21.97 -13.32 -6.08
N LYS A 227 21.80 -13.21 -4.75
CA LYS A 227 22.83 -13.61 -3.76
C LYS A 227 22.95 -15.13 -3.60
N ALA A 228 21.84 -15.87 -3.72
CA ALA A 228 21.84 -17.34 -3.69
C ALA A 228 22.56 -17.95 -4.90
N ILE A 229 22.43 -17.33 -6.09
CA ILE A 229 23.18 -17.73 -7.29
C ILE A 229 24.68 -17.41 -7.14
N LEU A 230 25.03 -16.32 -6.44
CA LEU A 230 26.42 -15.94 -6.20
C LEU A 230 27.14 -16.82 -5.13
N CYS A 231 26.38 -17.55 -4.30
CA CYS A 231 26.94 -18.51 -3.34
C CYS A 231 27.01 -19.96 -3.85
N ALA A 232 26.41 -20.27 -5.01
CA ALA A 232 26.45 -21.61 -5.60
C ALA A 232 27.76 -21.90 -6.36
N THR A 233 28.48 -20.86 -6.81
CA THR A 233 29.66 -21.04 -7.69
C THR A 233 30.98 -21.40 -6.98
N PRO A 234 31.29 -21.02 -5.72
CA PRO A 234 32.57 -21.43 -5.12
C PRO A 234 32.55 -22.83 -4.49
N ILE A 235 31.38 -23.43 -4.23
CA ILE A 235 31.28 -24.74 -3.55
C ILE A 235 31.65 -25.89 -4.51
N GLY A 236 31.26 -25.79 -5.78
CA GLY A 236 31.59 -26.81 -6.79
C GLY A 236 33.09 -26.91 -7.11
N ALA A 237 33.81 -25.78 -7.12
CA ALA A 237 35.24 -25.74 -7.43
C ALA A 237 36.10 -26.32 -6.29
N ALA A 238 35.71 -26.09 -5.03
CA ALA A 238 36.45 -26.61 -3.88
C ALA A 238 36.32 -28.14 -3.73
N ILE A 239 35.13 -28.70 -3.98
CA ILE A 239 34.90 -30.15 -3.94
C ILE A 239 35.63 -30.85 -5.11
N GLY A 240 35.61 -30.24 -6.30
CA GLY A 240 36.34 -30.73 -7.47
C GLY A 240 37.84 -30.86 -7.21
N LEU A 241 38.48 -29.80 -6.69
CA LEU A 241 39.92 -29.78 -6.39
C LEU A 241 40.34 -30.80 -5.33
N ILE A 242 39.53 -31.01 -4.29
CA ILE A 242 39.82 -32.01 -3.25
C ILE A 242 39.80 -33.43 -3.83
N MET A 243 38.83 -33.74 -4.70
CA MET A 243 38.73 -35.05 -5.33
C MET A 243 39.90 -35.34 -6.28
N THR A 244 40.39 -34.34 -7.04
CA THR A 244 41.56 -34.51 -7.92
C THR A 244 42.85 -34.70 -7.12
N VAL A 245 43.03 -33.98 -6.00
CA VAL A 245 44.20 -34.13 -5.13
C VAL A 245 44.21 -35.50 -4.44
N MET A 246 43.06 -35.98 -3.94
CA MET A 246 42.99 -37.31 -3.34
C MET A 246 43.21 -38.44 -4.34
N ARG A 247 42.83 -38.24 -5.61
CA ARG A 247 43.09 -39.23 -6.68
C ARG A 247 44.57 -39.31 -7.04
N LYS A 248 45.32 -38.19 -7.00
CA LYS A 248 46.76 -38.15 -7.30
C LYS A 248 47.67 -38.68 -6.19
N VAL A 249 47.15 -38.89 -4.99
CA VAL A 249 47.88 -39.44 -3.83
C VAL A 249 47.77 -40.98 -3.76
N LYS A 250 46.92 -41.58 -4.61
CA LYS A 250 46.65 -43.02 -4.62
C LYS A 250 47.30 -43.78 -5.78
N ASP A 251 47.92 -43.08 -6.72
CA ASP A 251 48.83 -43.61 -7.74
C ASP A 251 50.28 -43.29 -7.34
#